data_AF-A0A3P7T218-F1
#
_entry.id   AF-A0A3P7T218-F1
#
_cell.length_a   1.000
_cell.length_b   1.000
_cell.length_c   1.000
_cell.angle_alpha   90.00
_cell.angle_beta   90.00
_cell.angle_gamma   90.00
#
_symmetry.space_group_name_H-M   'P 1'
#
loop_
_entity.id
_entity.type
_entity.pdbx_description
1 polymer ?
#
loop_
_entity_poly.entity_id
_entity_poly.type
_entity_poly.pdbx_seq_one_letter_code
_entity_poly.pdbx_strand_id
1 'polypeptide(L)'
;MGKRTLLISHTHSAVDNVLLRLTTDSDVKFVRLGAPDKVHYLLRPHNLETLLSKQISSNVSRSDPSWSTALCSQLVKYVDEIMTQSTLVGCTALAAAGHEALARRKFDVVVVDEATQLLLPTALGGLLRLEPDSSQFVLVGDENQLPPLVQSSVARDLGLGTSLFAHLSGIVHRHGNTQVPEEADSLGSCLVQLKAQYRMNSHILRLANTLFYNDAMECASDEVANRTLELNQSIIGGSTSWLNRVLASKIEDSVIFLDTQSICKHLGGNSNLIEIDIVYKVVAAFTKRGISTNDIGVIAPYRVQVDFLIERLRGDKFVETDLIPSSPAVEVSTADQFQGRDKPLIIVSFVDCLRQKGRQTDTVVIKLHT
;
A
#
# COMPACT_ATOMS: atom_id res chain seq x y z
N MET A 1 -1.05 -22.91 16.59
CA MET A 1 0.28 -23.56 16.76
C MET A 1 1.14 -22.96 17.87
N GLY A 2 0.79 -21.85 18.53
CA GLY A 2 1.56 -21.34 19.69
C GLY A 2 2.89 -20.64 19.38
N LYS A 3 3.32 -20.61 18.11
CA LYS A 3 4.51 -19.88 17.64
C LYS A 3 4.38 -18.37 17.85
N ARG A 4 5.39 -17.75 18.46
CA ARG A 4 5.58 -16.30 18.56
C ARG A 4 5.95 -15.75 17.19
N THR A 5 5.16 -14.81 16.70
CA THR A 5 5.29 -14.25 15.35
C THR A 5 5.66 -12.77 15.39
N LEU A 6 6.68 -12.35 14.65
CA LEU A 6 6.97 -10.94 14.39
C LEU A 6 6.52 -10.59 12.97
N LEU A 7 5.52 -9.72 12.87
CA LEU A 7 5.05 -9.13 11.62
C LEU A 7 5.78 -7.80 11.38
N ILE A 8 6.44 -7.68 10.23
CA ILE A 8 7.11 -6.45 9.80
C ILE A 8 6.66 -6.03 8.40
N SER A 9 6.67 -4.73 8.13
CA SER A 9 6.52 -4.19 6.76
C SER A 9 7.27 -2.86 6.59
N HIS A 10 7.35 -2.36 5.35
CA HIS A 10 7.93 -1.06 5.04
C HIS A 10 7.14 0.10 5.67
N THR A 11 5.80 0.10 5.53
CA THR A 11 4.94 1.20 5.97
C THR A 11 4.16 0.86 7.23
N HIS A 12 3.75 1.88 7.99
CA HIS A 12 2.84 1.68 9.13
C HIS A 12 1.46 1.17 8.70
N SER A 13 0.95 1.65 7.56
CA SER A 13 -0.37 1.27 7.04
C SER A 13 -0.46 -0.19 6.64
N ALA A 14 0.59 -0.79 6.08
CA ALA A 14 0.63 -2.22 5.74
C ALA A 14 0.53 -3.09 7.01
N VAL A 15 1.36 -2.80 8.03
CA VAL A 15 1.27 -3.47 9.35
C VAL A 15 -0.14 -3.33 9.93
N ASP A 16 -0.70 -2.12 9.88
CA ASP A 16 -2.01 -1.84 10.46
C ASP A 16 -3.15 -2.54 9.71
N ASN A 17 -3.08 -2.64 8.37
CA ASN A 17 -4.06 -3.37 7.57
C ASN A 17 -4.12 -4.86 7.93
N VAL A 18 -2.98 -5.50 8.18
CA VAL A 18 -2.91 -6.89 8.64
C VAL A 18 -3.44 -7.01 10.07
N LEU A 19 -2.98 -6.15 10.99
CA LEU A 19 -3.44 -6.19 12.39
C LEU A 19 -4.94 -5.89 12.56
N LEU A 20 -5.52 -5.03 11.71
CA LEU A 20 -6.96 -4.77 11.70
C LEU A 20 -7.77 -6.04 11.39
N ARG A 21 -7.32 -6.86 10.44
CA ARG A 21 -7.94 -8.17 10.13
C ARG A 21 -7.82 -9.18 11.27
N LEU A 22 -6.89 -8.98 12.20
CA LEU A 22 -6.75 -9.80 13.42
C LEU A 22 -7.60 -9.28 14.58
N THR A 23 -8.13 -8.05 14.55
CA THR A 23 -9.02 -7.53 15.62
C THR A 23 -10.36 -8.26 15.72
N THR A 24 -10.76 -8.98 14.67
CA THR A 24 -11.97 -9.82 14.65
C THR A 24 -11.75 -11.24 15.18
N ASP A 25 -10.51 -11.63 15.46
CA ASP A 25 -10.15 -12.95 16.00
C ASP A 25 -9.80 -12.81 17.50
N SER A 26 -10.61 -13.42 18.37
CA SER A 26 -10.42 -13.36 19.83
C SER A 26 -9.18 -14.11 20.34
N ASP A 27 -8.66 -15.04 19.54
CA ASP A 27 -7.62 -15.97 19.97
C ASP A 27 -6.22 -15.42 19.65
N VAL A 28 -6.12 -14.45 18.74
CA VAL A 28 -4.86 -13.81 18.33
C VAL A 28 -4.54 -12.59 19.20
N LYS A 29 -3.81 -12.81 20.29
CA LYS A 29 -3.30 -11.73 21.13
C LYS A 29 -2.10 -11.05 20.48
N PHE A 30 -2.24 -9.79 20.07
CA PHE A 30 -1.17 -9.04 19.40
C PHE A 30 -0.83 -7.69 20.04
N VAL A 31 0.37 -7.19 19.75
CA VAL A 31 0.89 -5.88 20.17
C VAL A 31 1.42 -5.12 18.97
N ARG A 32 1.07 -3.84 18.84
CA ARG A 32 1.60 -2.93 17.81
C ARG A 32 2.66 -2.01 18.39
N LEU A 33 3.87 -2.04 17.86
CA LEU A 33 4.94 -1.10 18.20
C LEU A 33 4.98 0.04 17.18
N GLY A 34 5.12 1.28 17.64
CA GLY A 34 5.27 2.49 16.84
C GLY A 34 4.55 3.69 17.45
N ALA A 35 5.02 4.89 17.08
CA ALA A 35 4.51 6.15 17.61
C ALA A 35 2.97 6.30 17.39
N PRO A 36 2.16 6.68 18.40
CA PRO A 36 0.69 6.63 18.34
C PRO A 36 0.01 7.52 17.29
N ASP A 37 0.72 8.52 16.77
CA ASP A 37 0.33 9.35 15.62
C ASP A 37 0.35 8.55 14.29
N LYS A 38 1.22 7.54 14.19
CA LYS A 38 1.42 6.66 13.02
C LYS A 38 0.81 5.28 13.19
N VAL A 39 -0.16 5.14 14.10
CA VAL A 39 -0.91 3.91 14.35
C VAL A 39 -2.38 4.19 14.09
N HIS A 40 -3.00 3.36 13.24
CA HIS A 40 -4.43 3.43 12.95
C HIS A 40 -5.25 3.45 14.25
N TYR A 41 -6.24 4.34 14.34
CA TYR A 41 -6.88 4.69 15.62
C TYR A 41 -7.50 3.49 16.35
N LEU A 42 -8.08 2.52 15.62
CA LEU A 42 -8.65 1.27 16.16
C LEU A 42 -7.59 0.34 16.78
N LEU A 43 -6.30 0.49 16.43
CA LEU A 43 -5.19 -0.31 16.96
C LEU A 43 -4.51 0.35 18.17
N ARG A 44 -4.84 1.60 18.52
CA ARG A 44 -4.32 2.27 19.72
C ARG A 44 -4.57 1.52 21.04
N PRO A 45 -5.66 0.74 21.24
CA PRO A 45 -5.80 -0.15 22.40
C PRO A 45 -4.72 -1.24 22.48
N HIS A 46 -4.17 -1.67 21.34
CA HIS A 46 -3.15 -2.72 21.21
C HIS A 46 -1.72 -2.14 21.04
N ASN A 47 -1.56 -0.81 21.10
CA ASN A 47 -0.28 -0.15 20.87
C ASN A 47 0.52 0.02 22.16
N LEU A 48 1.76 -0.48 22.17
CA LEU A 48 2.61 -0.49 23.37
C LEU A 48 2.88 0.92 23.91
N GLU A 49 3.21 1.88 23.04
CA GLU A 49 3.48 3.27 23.43
C GLU A 49 2.25 3.96 24.03
N THR A 50 1.04 3.67 23.51
CA THR A 50 -0.23 4.15 24.08
C THR A 50 -0.51 3.51 25.44
N LEU A 51 -0.25 2.21 25.61
CA LEU A 51 -0.42 1.49 26.89
C LEU A 51 0.58 1.99 27.95
N LEU A 52 1.83 2.19 27.57
CA LEU A 52 2.87 2.76 28.43
C LEU A 52 2.55 4.20 28.84
N SER A 53 2.10 5.03 27.90
CA SER A 53 1.70 6.41 28.21
C SER A 53 0.58 6.45 29.26
N LYS A 54 -0.42 5.57 29.16
CA LYS A 54 -1.48 5.42 30.17
C LYS A 54 -0.93 4.97 31.52
N GLN A 55 -0.05 3.97 31.56
CA GLN A 55 0.58 3.50 32.81
C GLN A 55 1.48 4.56 33.45
N ILE A 56 2.19 5.36 32.67
CA ILE A 56 2.96 6.48 33.19
C ILE A 56 2.00 7.48 33.83
N SER A 57 0.97 7.94 33.10
CA SER A 57 -0.02 8.90 33.60
C SER A 57 -0.72 8.45 34.89
N SER A 58 -1.08 7.17 35.03
CA SER A 58 -1.70 6.65 36.27
C SER A 58 -0.75 6.59 37.47
N ASN A 59 0.57 6.59 37.23
CA ASN A 59 1.60 6.52 38.27
C ASN A 59 2.35 7.86 38.48
N VAL A 60 1.91 8.98 37.89
CA VAL A 60 2.46 10.31 38.19
C VAL A 60 1.97 10.79 39.55
N SER A 61 2.70 10.45 40.60
CA SER A 61 2.59 11.11 41.91
C SER A 61 3.94 11.18 42.62
N ARG A 62 4.36 12.44 42.86
CA ARG A 62 5.57 12.88 43.58
C ARG A 62 6.90 12.79 42.83
N SER A 63 7.83 13.59 43.34
CA SER A 63 9.11 13.98 42.76
C SER A 63 10.24 13.56 43.70
N ASP A 64 10.69 12.31 43.56
CA ASP A 64 11.79 11.73 44.34
C ASP A 64 12.73 10.96 43.40
N PRO A 65 14.06 11.12 43.46
CA PRO A 65 14.98 10.35 42.62
C PRO A 65 14.84 8.84 42.76
N SER A 66 14.53 8.32 43.96
CA SER A 66 14.33 6.88 44.21
C SER A 66 13.08 6.32 43.52
N TRP A 67 12.04 7.15 43.34
CA TRP A 67 10.83 6.79 42.59
C TRP A 67 11.15 6.48 41.13
N SER A 68 12.12 7.18 40.52
CA SER A 68 12.47 6.98 39.10
C SER A 68 12.96 5.55 38.80
N THR A 69 13.88 5.02 39.62
CA THR A 69 14.40 3.64 39.45
C THR A 69 13.32 2.59 39.70
N ALA A 70 12.45 2.82 40.70
CA ALA A 70 11.33 1.92 41.00
C ALA A 70 10.30 1.89 39.84
N LEU A 71 9.89 3.07 39.36
CA LEU A 71 8.96 3.22 38.24
C LEU A 71 9.53 2.61 36.94
N CYS A 72 10.81 2.86 36.61
CA CYS A 72 11.46 2.23 35.47
C CYS A 72 11.47 0.70 35.59
N SER A 73 11.73 0.16 36.79
CA SER A 73 11.69 -1.29 37.04
C SER A 73 10.28 -1.88 36.90
N GLN A 74 9.24 -1.13 37.28
CA GLN A 74 7.83 -1.51 37.10
C GLN A 74 7.42 -1.46 35.62
N LEU A 75 7.82 -0.41 34.89
CA LEU A 75 7.52 -0.26 33.47
C LEU A 75 8.21 -1.34 32.61
N VAL A 76 9.46 -1.70 32.92
CA VAL A 76 10.16 -2.83 32.25
C VAL A 76 9.38 -4.14 32.46
N LYS A 77 8.95 -4.44 33.69
CA LYS A 77 8.11 -5.62 33.96
C LYS A 77 6.79 -5.58 33.18
N TYR A 78 6.13 -4.43 33.12
CA TYR A 78 4.87 -4.28 32.36
C TYR A 78 5.05 -4.49 30.86
N VAL A 79 6.15 -3.99 30.26
CA VAL A 79 6.53 -4.32 28.87
C VAL A 79 6.78 -5.82 28.73
N ASP A 80 7.56 -6.41 29.64
CA ASP A 80 7.90 -7.83 29.57
C ASP A 80 6.67 -8.74 29.74
N GLU A 81 5.69 -8.36 30.55
CA GLU A 81 4.40 -9.03 30.70
C GLU A 81 3.58 -8.96 29.41
N ILE A 82 3.36 -7.75 28.86
CA ILE A 82 2.64 -7.55 27.60
C ILE A 82 3.26 -8.37 26.45
N MET A 83 4.57 -8.23 26.27
CA MET A 83 5.32 -8.86 25.17
C MET A 83 5.45 -10.38 25.32
N THR A 84 5.17 -10.95 26.51
CA THR A 84 5.12 -12.41 26.73
C THR A 84 3.70 -12.96 26.61
N GLN A 85 2.67 -12.14 26.87
CA GLN A 85 1.26 -12.51 26.66
C GLN A 85 0.80 -12.40 25.19
N SER A 86 1.53 -11.65 24.36
CA SER A 86 1.28 -11.55 22.92
C SER A 86 1.85 -12.72 22.14
N THR A 87 1.02 -13.36 21.30
CA THR A 87 1.45 -14.35 20.31
C THR A 87 2.01 -13.71 19.04
N LEU A 88 1.62 -12.46 18.75
CA LEU A 88 2.09 -11.71 17.59
C LEU A 88 2.52 -10.29 17.95
N VAL A 89 3.61 -9.80 17.38
CA VAL A 89 4.05 -8.41 17.49
C VAL A 89 4.13 -7.81 16.09
N GLY A 90 3.47 -6.67 15.85
CA GLY A 90 3.52 -5.93 14.59
C GLY A 90 4.29 -4.63 14.70
N CYS A 91 5.25 -4.38 13.82
CA CYS A 91 6.00 -3.12 13.75
C CYS A 91 6.53 -2.85 12.33
N THR A 92 7.11 -1.68 12.05
CA THR A 92 7.82 -1.49 10.77
C THR A 92 9.18 -2.20 10.80
N ALA A 93 9.71 -2.62 9.65
CA ALA A 93 10.99 -3.33 9.57
C ALA A 93 12.17 -2.53 10.16
N LEU A 94 12.12 -1.18 10.07
CA LEU A 94 13.09 -0.30 10.74
C LEU A 94 12.96 -0.36 12.28
N ALA A 95 11.73 -0.45 12.82
CA ALA A 95 11.52 -0.65 14.25
C ALA A 95 11.93 -2.07 14.69
N ALA A 96 11.76 -3.09 13.84
CA ALA A 96 12.22 -4.46 14.12
C ALA A 96 13.74 -4.54 14.37
N ALA A 97 14.50 -3.72 13.66
CA ALA A 97 15.95 -3.60 13.84
C ALA A 97 16.33 -3.00 15.22
N GLY A 98 15.67 -1.92 15.66
CA GLY A 98 16.17 -1.06 16.76
C GLY A 98 15.23 -0.76 17.94
N HIS A 99 14.01 -1.30 17.98
CA HIS A 99 13.06 -0.99 19.06
C HIS A 99 13.39 -1.79 20.35
N GLU A 100 13.57 -1.10 21.48
CA GLU A 100 14.05 -1.70 22.74
C GLU A 100 13.21 -2.88 23.26
N ALA A 101 11.88 -2.83 23.14
CA ALA A 101 11.01 -3.96 23.53
C ALA A 101 11.29 -5.25 22.72
N LEU A 102 12.00 -5.17 21.58
CA LEU A 102 12.46 -6.30 20.78
C LEU A 102 13.93 -6.68 21.05
N ALA A 103 14.69 -5.85 21.76
CA ALA A 103 16.14 -6.02 21.92
C ALA A 103 16.52 -7.38 22.51
N ARG A 104 15.73 -7.86 23.49
CA ARG A 104 15.88 -9.16 24.17
C ARG A 104 14.84 -10.20 23.74
N ARG A 105 14.12 -9.98 22.63
CA ARG A 105 13.06 -10.86 22.16
C ARG A 105 13.44 -11.56 20.86
N LYS A 106 13.00 -12.81 20.77
CA LYS A 106 13.20 -13.71 19.65
C LYS A 106 11.88 -14.38 19.28
N PHE A 107 11.75 -14.78 18.01
CA PHE A 107 10.50 -15.21 17.41
C PHE A 107 10.69 -16.49 16.59
N ASP A 108 9.66 -17.32 16.63
CA ASP A 108 9.62 -18.61 15.93
C ASP A 108 9.23 -18.43 14.45
N VAL A 109 8.57 -17.31 14.13
CA VAL A 109 8.26 -16.86 12.75
C VAL A 109 8.51 -15.36 12.60
N VAL A 110 9.14 -14.95 11.49
CA VAL A 110 9.11 -13.54 11.02
C VAL A 110 8.35 -13.47 9.69
N VAL A 111 7.26 -12.69 9.67
CA VAL A 111 6.51 -12.40 8.44
C VAL A 111 6.90 -10.99 7.96
N VAL A 112 7.36 -10.90 6.72
CA VAL A 112 7.77 -9.66 6.07
C VAL A 112 6.76 -9.35 4.96
N ASP A 113 5.86 -8.41 5.22
CA ASP A 113 4.86 -7.94 4.26
C ASP A 113 5.38 -6.71 3.48
N GLU A 114 4.96 -6.55 2.23
CA GLU A 114 5.55 -5.59 1.26
C GLU A 114 7.08 -5.76 1.12
N ALA A 115 7.56 -7.00 1.15
CA ALA A 115 8.99 -7.35 1.17
C ALA A 115 9.78 -6.87 -0.06
N THR A 116 9.12 -6.62 -1.20
CA THR A 116 9.77 -6.07 -2.39
C THR A 116 10.06 -4.58 -2.30
N GLN A 117 9.36 -3.81 -1.44
CA GLN A 117 9.68 -2.41 -1.14
C GLN A 117 10.87 -2.25 -0.18
N LEU A 118 11.28 -3.33 0.52
CA LEU A 118 12.30 -3.25 1.57
C LEU A 118 13.73 -3.37 1.01
N LEU A 119 14.57 -2.39 1.36
CA LEU A 119 16.03 -2.51 1.27
C LEU A 119 16.47 -3.79 2.01
N LEU A 120 17.31 -4.60 1.38
CA LEU A 120 17.86 -5.83 1.97
C LEU A 120 18.37 -5.66 3.41
N PRO A 121 19.19 -4.66 3.78
CA PRO A 121 19.63 -4.48 5.17
C PRO A 121 18.50 -4.16 6.15
N THR A 122 17.41 -3.52 5.70
CA THR A 122 16.23 -3.24 6.54
C THR A 122 15.41 -4.51 6.77
N ALA A 123 15.27 -5.39 5.77
CA ALA A 123 14.65 -6.70 5.94
C ALA A 123 15.47 -7.59 6.90
N LEU A 124 16.80 -7.62 6.77
CA LEU A 124 17.69 -8.35 7.68
C LEU A 124 17.53 -7.91 9.13
N GLY A 125 17.30 -6.62 9.40
CA GLY A 125 17.06 -6.10 10.75
C GLY A 125 15.90 -6.76 11.49
N GLY A 126 14.86 -7.19 10.77
CA GLY A 126 13.78 -8.01 11.33
C GLY A 126 14.11 -9.49 11.39
N LEU A 127 14.76 -10.06 10.37
CA LEU A 127 15.15 -11.48 10.35
C LEU A 127 16.17 -11.84 11.44
N LEU A 128 17.01 -10.90 11.90
CA LEU A 128 17.88 -11.10 13.06
C LEU A 128 17.12 -11.32 14.38
N ARG A 129 15.80 -11.13 14.41
CA ARG A 129 14.91 -11.46 15.54
C ARG A 129 14.40 -12.91 15.52
N LEU A 130 14.74 -13.72 14.51
CA LEU A 130 14.46 -15.16 14.48
C LEU A 130 15.22 -15.92 15.60
N GLU A 131 14.60 -16.93 16.21
CA GLU A 131 15.32 -17.92 17.05
C GLU A 131 16.37 -18.69 16.22
N PRO A 132 17.54 -19.07 16.77
CA PRO A 132 18.61 -19.65 15.95
C PRO A 132 18.29 -21.02 15.33
N ASP A 133 17.66 -21.92 16.10
CA ASP A 133 17.66 -23.36 15.80
C ASP A 133 16.31 -23.94 15.33
N SER A 134 15.23 -23.14 15.33
CA SER A 134 13.85 -23.65 15.18
C SER A 134 12.86 -22.67 14.52
N SER A 135 13.38 -21.68 13.78
CA SER A 135 12.61 -20.56 13.25
C SER A 135 12.33 -20.64 11.74
N GLN A 136 11.40 -19.82 11.27
CA GLN A 136 11.01 -19.71 9.86
C GLN A 136 10.76 -18.24 9.48
N PHE A 137 10.92 -17.88 8.21
CA PHE A 137 10.45 -16.59 7.72
C PHE A 137 9.56 -16.73 6.49
N VAL A 138 8.67 -15.76 6.30
CA VAL A 138 7.79 -15.65 5.13
C VAL A 138 7.99 -14.25 4.55
N LEU A 139 8.35 -14.16 3.28
CA LEU A 139 8.38 -12.89 2.55
C LEU A 139 7.14 -12.83 1.66
N VAL A 140 6.34 -11.77 1.80
CA VAL A 140 5.16 -11.49 0.98
C VAL A 140 5.44 -10.21 0.20
N GLY A 141 5.25 -10.24 -1.11
CA GLY A 141 5.59 -9.13 -1.99
C GLY A 141 5.41 -9.50 -3.46
N ASP A 142 5.70 -8.54 -4.33
CA ASP A 142 5.49 -8.63 -5.77
C ASP A 142 6.60 -7.86 -6.50
N GLU A 143 7.30 -8.54 -7.42
CA GLU A 143 8.45 -7.99 -8.16
C GLU A 143 8.03 -7.10 -9.33
N ASN A 144 6.77 -7.15 -9.76
CA ASN A 144 6.21 -6.24 -10.75
C ASN A 144 5.70 -4.92 -10.13
N GLN A 145 5.74 -4.79 -8.79
CA GLN A 145 5.41 -3.57 -8.06
C GLN A 145 6.68 -2.77 -7.70
N LEU A 146 6.54 -1.74 -6.84
CA LEU A 146 7.61 -0.79 -6.61
C LEU A 146 8.82 -1.42 -5.85
N PRO A 147 10.05 -1.27 -6.38
CA PRO A 147 11.27 -1.69 -5.70
C PRO A 147 11.66 -0.69 -4.58
N PRO A 148 12.68 -0.99 -3.76
CA PRO A 148 13.12 -0.10 -2.69
C PRO A 148 13.59 1.26 -3.21
N LEU A 149 13.08 2.35 -2.62
CA LEU A 149 13.42 3.71 -3.03
C LEU A 149 14.87 4.08 -2.66
N VAL A 150 15.75 4.12 -3.67
CA VAL A 150 17.15 4.54 -3.53
C VAL A 150 17.41 5.85 -4.27
N GLN A 151 17.70 6.92 -3.53
CA GLN A 151 17.93 8.27 -4.07
C GLN A 151 19.27 8.41 -4.82
N SER A 152 20.32 7.71 -4.37
CA SER A 152 21.63 7.73 -5.02
C SER A 152 21.64 6.76 -6.20
N SER A 153 21.78 7.28 -7.42
CA SER A 153 21.95 6.46 -8.62
C SER A 153 23.11 5.47 -8.44
N VAL A 154 24.29 5.95 -8.04
CA VAL A 154 25.47 5.10 -7.79
C VAL A 154 25.16 3.94 -6.84
N ALA A 155 24.42 4.17 -5.75
CA ALA A 155 24.08 3.09 -4.82
C ALA A 155 23.05 2.11 -5.40
N ARG A 156 22.05 2.61 -6.13
CA ARG A 156 21.03 1.80 -6.81
C ARG A 156 21.65 0.92 -7.89
N ASP A 157 22.52 1.51 -8.71
CA ASP A 157 23.17 0.88 -9.85
C ASP A 157 24.26 -0.13 -9.38
N LEU A 158 24.77 0.04 -8.14
CA LEU A 158 25.55 -0.98 -7.39
C LEU A 158 24.67 -2.01 -6.64
N GLY A 159 23.36 -2.04 -6.89
CA GLY A 159 22.46 -3.10 -6.42
C GLY A 159 21.64 -2.79 -5.16
N LEU A 160 21.79 -1.64 -4.50
CA LEU A 160 21.02 -1.29 -3.29
C LEU A 160 19.50 -1.21 -3.56
N GLY A 161 19.09 -1.02 -4.82
CA GLY A 161 17.69 -1.08 -5.26
C GLY A 161 17.14 -2.50 -5.43
N THR A 162 17.86 -3.55 -5.02
CA THR A 162 17.39 -4.94 -5.05
C THR A 162 16.92 -5.35 -3.66
N SER A 163 15.67 -5.80 -3.56
CA SER A 163 15.09 -6.28 -2.30
C SER A 163 15.56 -7.70 -1.97
N LEU A 164 15.45 -8.09 -0.69
CA LEU A 164 15.76 -9.47 -0.28
C LEU A 164 14.86 -10.50 -0.99
N PHE A 165 13.60 -10.13 -1.24
CA PHE A 165 12.65 -10.95 -2.01
C PHE A 165 13.21 -11.22 -3.42
N ALA A 166 13.52 -10.17 -4.20
CA ALA A 166 14.04 -10.31 -5.56
C ALA A 166 15.37 -11.08 -5.63
N HIS A 167 16.25 -10.91 -4.63
CA HIS A 167 17.48 -11.71 -4.52
C HIS A 167 17.21 -13.22 -4.35
N LEU A 168 16.25 -13.59 -3.50
CA LEU A 168 15.90 -15.00 -3.25
C LEU A 168 15.10 -15.62 -4.39
N SER A 169 14.09 -14.93 -4.93
CA SER A 169 13.38 -15.37 -6.14
C SER A 169 14.32 -15.56 -7.31
N GLY A 170 15.27 -14.64 -7.52
CA GLY A 170 16.29 -14.76 -8.56
C GLY A 170 17.22 -15.96 -8.37
N ILE A 171 17.37 -16.48 -7.15
CA ILE A 171 18.06 -17.76 -6.89
C ILE A 171 17.14 -18.92 -7.26
N VAL A 172 15.92 -18.97 -6.75
CA VAL A 172 14.92 -20.03 -7.02
C VAL A 172 14.69 -20.24 -8.53
N HIS A 173 14.45 -19.17 -9.30
CA HIS A 173 14.24 -19.25 -10.75
C HIS A 173 15.45 -19.74 -11.55
N ARG A 174 16.68 -19.56 -11.05
CA ARG A 174 17.89 -20.12 -11.69
C ARG A 174 18.04 -21.62 -11.41
N HIS A 175 17.72 -22.06 -10.19
CA HIS A 175 17.73 -23.49 -9.86
C HIS A 175 16.62 -24.26 -10.56
N GLY A 176 15.40 -23.71 -10.69
CA GLY A 176 14.31 -24.35 -11.45
C GLY A 176 14.61 -24.60 -12.94
N ASN A 177 15.64 -23.96 -13.51
CA ASN A 177 16.10 -24.16 -14.88
C ASN A 177 17.38 -25.02 -15.00
N THR A 178 17.87 -25.62 -13.90
CA THR A 178 19.08 -26.48 -13.92
C THR A 178 18.83 -27.85 -13.29
N GLN A 179 19.09 -28.92 -14.05
CA GLN A 179 18.99 -30.30 -13.57
C GLN A 179 20.16 -30.64 -12.62
N VAL A 180 19.94 -30.50 -11.32
CA VAL A 180 20.85 -30.82 -10.22
C VAL A 180 20.03 -31.30 -8.99
N PRO A 181 20.60 -31.95 -7.96
CA PRO A 181 19.98 -33.16 -7.39
C PRO A 181 18.84 -32.96 -6.40
N GLU A 182 18.18 -34.08 -6.07
CA GLU A 182 16.96 -34.25 -5.26
C GLU A 182 16.91 -33.50 -3.91
N GLU A 183 18.06 -33.13 -3.33
CA GLU A 183 18.12 -32.29 -2.12
C GLU A 183 17.64 -30.84 -2.37
N ALA A 184 17.75 -30.35 -3.61
CA ALA A 184 17.41 -28.98 -4.01
C ALA A 184 15.91 -28.76 -4.32
N ASP A 185 15.11 -29.82 -4.48
CA ASP A 185 13.64 -29.72 -4.68
C ASP A 185 12.96 -28.93 -3.56
N SER A 186 13.54 -28.99 -2.35
CA SER A 186 13.14 -28.21 -1.18
C SER A 186 13.00 -26.71 -1.46
N LEU A 187 13.92 -26.10 -2.22
CA LEU A 187 13.92 -24.66 -2.47
C LEU A 187 12.99 -24.25 -3.61
N GLY A 188 12.74 -25.13 -4.58
CA GLY A 188 11.75 -24.92 -5.64
C GLY A 188 10.32 -24.80 -5.07
N SER A 189 10.04 -25.47 -3.95
CA SER A 189 8.75 -25.40 -3.24
C SER A 189 8.49 -24.09 -2.49
N CYS A 190 9.51 -23.23 -2.31
CA CYS A 190 9.43 -22.06 -1.44
C CYS A 190 8.74 -20.83 -2.07
N LEU A 191 8.56 -20.79 -3.39
CA LEU A 191 7.89 -19.69 -4.10
C LEU A 191 6.44 -20.06 -4.43
N VAL A 192 5.48 -19.44 -3.72
CA VAL A 192 4.04 -19.68 -3.92
C VAL A 192 3.38 -18.44 -4.54
N GLN A 193 3.02 -18.52 -5.82
CA GLN A 193 2.28 -17.46 -6.51
C GLN A 193 0.77 -17.57 -6.22
N LEU A 194 0.18 -16.51 -5.68
CA LEU A 194 -1.27 -16.37 -5.56
C LEU A 194 -1.85 -15.91 -6.90
N LYS A 195 -2.77 -16.69 -7.49
CA LYS A 195 -3.34 -16.42 -8.82
C LYS A 195 -4.73 -15.77 -8.78
N ALA A 196 -5.59 -16.24 -7.89
CA ALA A 196 -6.95 -15.74 -7.73
C ALA A 196 -6.94 -14.35 -7.07
N GLN A 197 -7.44 -13.34 -7.78
CA GLN A 197 -7.55 -11.97 -7.31
C GLN A 197 -9.02 -11.52 -7.17
N TYR A 198 -9.28 -10.70 -6.15
CA TYR A 198 -10.62 -10.30 -5.70
C TYR A 198 -10.91 -8.80 -5.93
N ARG A 199 -9.92 -8.07 -6.45
CA ARG A 199 -9.90 -6.61 -6.54
C ARG A 199 -10.51 -6.14 -7.83
N MET A 200 -9.96 -6.53 -8.98
CA MET A 200 -10.20 -5.95 -10.30
C MET A 200 -11.19 -6.76 -11.15
N ASN A 201 -12.03 -6.09 -11.94
CA ASN A 201 -12.80 -6.76 -12.97
C ASN A 201 -11.96 -7.32 -14.13
N SER A 202 -12.57 -8.19 -14.95
CA SER A 202 -11.90 -8.96 -16.00
C SER A 202 -11.17 -8.11 -17.05
N HIS A 203 -11.71 -6.95 -17.41
CA HIS A 203 -11.11 -6.05 -18.40
C HIS A 203 -9.84 -5.38 -17.86
N ILE A 204 -9.81 -5.08 -16.56
CA ILE A 204 -8.68 -4.43 -15.88
C ILE A 204 -7.61 -5.46 -15.49
N LEU A 205 -8.03 -6.63 -15.02
CA LEU A 205 -7.16 -7.80 -14.85
C LEU A 205 -6.40 -8.10 -16.15
N ARG A 206 -7.10 -8.14 -17.30
CA ARG A 206 -6.49 -8.39 -18.61
C ARG A 206 -5.35 -7.41 -18.93
N LEU A 207 -5.53 -6.12 -18.64
CA LEU A 207 -4.47 -5.12 -18.85
C LEU A 207 -3.22 -5.43 -18.00
N ALA A 208 -3.41 -5.72 -16.71
CA ALA A 208 -2.31 -6.07 -15.82
C ALA A 208 -1.61 -7.37 -16.26
N ASN A 209 -2.38 -8.41 -16.58
CA ASN A 209 -1.90 -9.70 -17.07
C ASN A 209 -1.06 -9.58 -18.34
N THR A 210 -1.55 -8.85 -19.35
CA THR A 210 -0.84 -8.65 -20.63
C THR A 210 0.45 -7.83 -20.48
N LEU A 211 0.53 -6.94 -19.49
CA LEU A 211 1.71 -6.08 -19.27
C LEU A 211 2.78 -6.67 -18.35
N PHE A 212 2.40 -7.44 -17.33
CA PHE A 212 3.31 -7.79 -16.22
C PHE A 212 3.27 -9.27 -15.79
N TYR A 213 2.12 -9.95 -15.87
CA TYR A 213 1.93 -11.26 -15.24
C TYR A 213 1.75 -12.43 -16.22
N ASN A 214 1.90 -12.22 -17.53
CA ASN A 214 1.82 -13.25 -18.58
C ASN A 214 0.56 -14.14 -18.47
N ASP A 215 -0.60 -13.51 -18.27
CA ASP A 215 -1.90 -14.16 -18.08
C ASP A 215 -1.99 -15.15 -16.88
N ALA A 216 -1.09 -15.05 -15.90
CA ALA A 216 -1.03 -15.98 -14.76
C ALA A 216 -2.04 -15.71 -13.61
N MET A 217 -2.70 -14.54 -13.58
CA MET A 217 -3.72 -14.21 -12.57
C MET A 217 -5.14 -14.36 -13.11
N GLU A 218 -6.09 -14.70 -12.24
CA GLU A 218 -7.49 -15.00 -12.56
C GLU A 218 -8.46 -14.27 -11.62
N CYS A 219 -9.65 -13.90 -12.09
CA CYS A 219 -10.70 -13.37 -11.21
C CYS A 219 -11.21 -14.48 -10.29
N ALA A 220 -11.26 -14.23 -8.98
CA ALA A 220 -11.67 -15.23 -7.99
C ALA A 220 -13.16 -15.64 -8.07
N SER A 221 -14.00 -14.87 -8.79
CA SER A 221 -15.39 -15.21 -9.10
C SER A 221 -15.89 -14.45 -10.33
N ASP A 222 -17.00 -14.93 -10.92
CA ASP A 222 -17.71 -14.23 -12.00
C ASP A 222 -18.26 -12.86 -11.55
N GLU A 223 -18.60 -12.71 -10.26
CA GLU A 223 -19.03 -11.44 -9.68
C GLU A 223 -17.91 -10.39 -9.74
N VAL A 224 -16.69 -10.77 -9.34
CA VAL A 224 -15.50 -9.92 -9.51
C VAL A 224 -15.26 -9.66 -10.99
N ALA A 225 -15.29 -10.70 -11.83
CA ALA A 225 -15.01 -10.58 -13.27
C ALA A 225 -15.94 -9.60 -14.01
N ASN A 226 -17.20 -9.48 -13.58
CA ASN A 226 -18.23 -8.64 -14.21
C ASN A 226 -18.55 -7.36 -13.42
N ARG A 227 -17.79 -7.02 -12.37
CA ARG A 227 -18.02 -5.82 -11.55
C ARG A 227 -17.93 -4.53 -12.39
N THR A 228 -18.90 -3.64 -12.21
CA THR A 228 -18.96 -2.31 -12.85
C THR A 228 -19.46 -1.26 -11.85
N LEU A 229 -19.33 0.04 -12.16
CA LEU A 229 -19.91 1.08 -11.32
C LEU A 229 -21.44 1.11 -11.39
N GLU A 230 -22.06 1.11 -10.21
CA GLU A 230 -23.43 1.58 -10.05
C GLU A 230 -23.47 3.11 -10.23
N LEU A 231 -24.26 3.58 -11.21
CA LEU A 231 -24.41 5.00 -11.53
C LEU A 231 -25.89 5.35 -11.67
N ASN A 232 -26.31 6.49 -11.12
CA ASN A 232 -27.66 7.00 -11.30
C ASN A 232 -27.85 7.53 -12.74
N GLN A 233 -28.31 6.64 -13.63
CA GLN A 233 -28.52 6.93 -15.06
C GLN A 233 -29.61 7.99 -15.32
N SER A 234 -30.49 8.24 -14.35
CA SER A 234 -31.53 9.28 -14.40
C SER A 234 -30.96 10.70 -14.55
N ILE A 235 -29.68 10.89 -14.19
CA ILE A 235 -29.02 12.19 -14.19
C ILE A 235 -28.40 12.46 -15.56
N ILE A 236 -29.27 12.86 -16.49
CA ILE A 236 -28.94 13.25 -17.87
C ILE A 236 -28.37 14.68 -17.88
N GLY A 237 -27.11 14.81 -17.42
CA GLY A 237 -26.34 16.03 -17.63
C GLY A 237 -26.03 16.24 -19.11
N GLY A 238 -26.08 17.49 -19.59
CA GLY A 238 -25.71 17.88 -20.95
C GLY A 238 -24.22 17.69 -21.21
N SER A 239 -23.83 16.47 -21.54
CA SER A 239 -22.46 15.96 -21.49
C SER A 239 -21.95 15.63 -22.90
N THR A 240 -20.66 15.89 -23.14
CA THR A 240 -19.98 15.65 -24.42
C THR A 240 -19.90 14.16 -24.75
N SER A 241 -19.74 13.83 -26.04
CA SER A 241 -19.62 12.44 -26.52
C SER A 241 -18.57 11.62 -25.77
N TRP A 242 -17.38 12.19 -25.52
CA TRP A 242 -16.31 11.54 -24.76
C TRP A 242 -16.71 11.30 -23.28
N LEU A 243 -17.35 12.28 -22.64
CA LEU A 243 -17.73 12.18 -21.23
C LEU A 243 -18.91 11.21 -21.04
N ASN A 244 -19.82 11.11 -22.01
CA ASN A 244 -20.88 10.09 -22.01
C ASN A 244 -20.31 8.66 -22.04
N ARG A 245 -19.20 8.44 -22.76
CA ARG A 245 -18.49 7.16 -22.75
C ARG A 245 -17.80 6.90 -21.41
N VAL A 246 -17.07 7.89 -20.86
CA VAL A 246 -16.45 7.77 -19.53
C VAL A 246 -17.49 7.41 -18.45
N LEU A 247 -18.66 8.03 -18.49
CA LEU A 247 -19.75 7.82 -17.52
C LEU A 247 -20.65 6.59 -17.82
N ALA A 248 -20.27 5.68 -18.71
CA ALA A 248 -21.02 4.45 -18.99
C ALA A 248 -20.76 3.35 -17.95
N SER A 249 -21.80 2.67 -17.46
CA SER A 249 -21.68 1.43 -16.66
C SER A 249 -21.57 0.20 -17.57
N LYS A 250 -20.61 0.23 -18.50
CA LYS A 250 -20.33 -0.81 -19.49
C LYS A 250 -19.04 -1.54 -19.11
N ILE A 251 -19.06 -2.87 -19.12
CA ILE A 251 -17.86 -3.67 -18.78
C ILE A 251 -16.73 -3.44 -19.80
N GLU A 252 -17.08 -3.23 -21.07
CA GLU A 252 -16.14 -2.90 -22.13
C GLU A 252 -15.49 -1.52 -21.98
N ASP A 253 -16.12 -0.60 -21.24
CA ASP A 253 -15.60 0.74 -20.91
C ASP A 253 -15.08 0.80 -19.45
N SER A 254 -14.55 -0.31 -18.94
CA SER A 254 -13.87 -0.37 -17.62
C SER A 254 -12.43 0.17 -17.68
N VAL A 255 -11.67 -0.19 -18.72
CA VAL A 255 -10.28 0.27 -18.95
C VAL A 255 -10.27 1.31 -20.02
N ILE A 256 -9.50 2.38 -19.76
CA ILE A 256 -8.96 3.35 -20.73
C ILE A 256 -8.02 4.36 -19.89
N PHE A 257 -6.96 5.18 -20.18
CA PHE A 257 -5.86 5.39 -21.17
C PHE A 257 -5.81 6.81 -21.85
N LEU A 258 -5.77 7.95 -21.11
CA LEU A 258 -5.99 9.34 -21.63
C LEU A 258 -5.16 9.77 -22.86
N ASP A 259 -5.82 10.38 -23.87
CA ASP A 259 -5.15 11.24 -24.87
C ASP A 259 -5.60 12.73 -24.80
N THR A 260 -4.63 13.59 -24.48
CA THR A 260 -4.76 15.06 -24.49
C THR A 260 -3.80 15.73 -25.49
N GLN A 261 -3.04 14.98 -26.30
CA GLN A 261 -1.95 15.51 -27.15
C GLN A 261 -2.41 16.67 -28.05
N SER A 262 -3.59 16.57 -28.64
CA SER A 262 -4.16 17.56 -29.56
C SER A 262 -4.49 18.91 -28.90
N ILE A 263 -4.76 18.90 -27.58
CA ILE A 263 -5.12 20.08 -26.79
C ILE A 263 -4.01 20.54 -25.85
N CYS A 264 -2.97 19.73 -25.64
CA CYS A 264 -1.91 20.01 -24.66
C CYS A 264 -1.12 21.29 -24.98
N LYS A 265 -0.98 22.16 -23.98
CA LYS A 265 -0.26 23.44 -24.05
C LYS A 265 0.96 23.48 -23.11
N HIS A 266 1.63 22.34 -22.94
CA HIS A 266 2.78 22.25 -22.05
C HIS A 266 3.99 23.01 -22.62
N LEU A 267 4.68 23.75 -21.75
CA LEU A 267 5.83 24.60 -22.05
C LEU A 267 7.13 24.12 -21.35
N GLY A 268 7.09 22.92 -20.76
CA GLY A 268 8.10 22.40 -19.84
C GLY A 268 7.67 22.59 -18.38
N GLY A 269 7.95 21.58 -17.55
CA GLY A 269 7.48 21.50 -16.16
C GLY A 269 7.07 20.08 -15.78
N ASN A 270 6.64 19.90 -14.53
CA ASN A 270 6.15 18.64 -13.98
C ASN A 270 4.65 18.74 -13.63
N SER A 271 3.88 19.48 -14.44
CA SER A 271 2.45 19.76 -14.20
C SER A 271 1.69 20.12 -15.49
N ASN A 272 0.47 19.60 -15.64
CA ASN A 272 -0.39 19.79 -16.80
C ASN A 272 -1.78 20.27 -16.37
N LEU A 273 -2.02 21.59 -16.51
CA LEU A 273 -3.27 22.26 -16.13
C LEU A 273 -4.50 21.78 -16.93
N ILE A 274 -4.30 21.23 -18.12
CA ILE A 274 -5.40 20.72 -18.96
C ILE A 274 -5.86 19.36 -18.45
N GLU A 275 -4.94 18.49 -18.04
CA GLU A 275 -5.30 17.26 -17.33
C GLU A 275 -5.99 17.56 -15.99
N ILE A 276 -5.53 18.56 -15.23
CA ILE A 276 -6.17 18.98 -13.97
C ILE A 276 -7.65 19.36 -14.18
N ASP A 277 -7.98 20.14 -15.22
CA ASP A 277 -9.36 20.52 -15.52
C ASP A 277 -10.20 19.36 -16.09
N ILE A 278 -9.59 18.43 -16.83
CA ILE A 278 -10.26 17.20 -17.28
C ILE A 278 -10.56 16.25 -16.11
N VAL A 279 -9.60 16.01 -15.23
CA VAL A 279 -9.77 15.21 -14.01
C VAL A 279 -10.87 15.81 -13.15
N TYR A 280 -10.84 17.12 -12.91
CA TYR A 280 -11.90 17.84 -12.20
C TYR A 280 -13.29 17.61 -12.82
N LYS A 281 -13.42 17.73 -14.14
CA LYS A 281 -14.68 17.48 -14.87
C LYS A 281 -15.17 16.04 -14.73
N VAL A 282 -14.27 15.06 -14.77
CA VAL A 282 -14.59 13.63 -14.62
C VAL A 282 -15.03 13.33 -13.19
N VAL A 283 -14.29 13.78 -12.17
CA VAL A 283 -14.65 13.65 -10.74
C VAL A 283 -16.03 14.25 -10.48
N ALA A 284 -16.23 15.53 -10.85
CA ALA A 284 -17.48 16.24 -10.62
C ALA A 284 -18.67 15.60 -11.37
N ALA A 285 -18.44 14.90 -12.47
CA ALA A 285 -19.48 14.18 -13.20
C ALA A 285 -19.82 12.80 -12.58
N PHE A 286 -18.85 12.08 -12.03
CA PHE A 286 -19.09 10.85 -11.27
C PHE A 286 -19.80 11.12 -9.94
N THR A 287 -19.38 12.12 -9.17
CA THR A 287 -20.07 12.53 -7.94
C THR A 287 -21.50 12.98 -8.22
N LYS A 288 -21.75 13.70 -9.34
CA LYS A 288 -23.12 14.02 -9.79
C LYS A 288 -23.96 12.80 -10.17
N ARG A 289 -23.37 11.63 -10.44
CA ARG A 289 -24.09 10.36 -10.68
C ARG A 289 -24.19 9.46 -9.44
N GLY A 290 -23.76 9.93 -8.27
CA GLY A 290 -23.94 9.26 -6.98
C GLY A 290 -22.70 8.54 -6.42
N ILE A 291 -21.55 8.57 -7.11
CA ILE A 291 -20.31 8.00 -6.58
C ILE A 291 -19.81 8.86 -5.41
N SER A 292 -19.54 8.22 -4.25
CA SER A 292 -18.99 8.91 -3.09
C SER A 292 -17.59 9.46 -3.41
N THR A 293 -17.26 10.64 -2.91
CA THR A 293 -15.90 11.21 -3.04
C THR A 293 -14.84 10.30 -2.40
N ASN A 294 -15.18 9.56 -1.33
CA ASN A 294 -14.30 8.55 -0.72
C ASN A 294 -13.96 7.38 -1.66
N ASP A 295 -14.82 7.10 -2.66
CA ASP A 295 -14.67 5.99 -3.60
C ASP A 295 -13.82 6.38 -4.82
N ILE A 296 -13.27 7.61 -4.84
CA ILE A 296 -12.50 8.18 -5.95
C ILE A 296 -11.06 8.40 -5.50
N GLY A 297 -10.13 7.74 -6.19
CA GLY A 297 -8.70 8.00 -6.13
C GLY A 297 -8.19 8.71 -7.38
N VAL A 298 -7.26 9.65 -7.21
CA VAL A 298 -6.60 10.37 -8.29
C VAL A 298 -5.09 10.23 -8.12
N ILE A 299 -4.42 9.67 -9.13
CA ILE A 299 -2.99 9.37 -9.11
C ILE A 299 -2.26 10.23 -10.16
N ALA A 300 -1.13 10.82 -9.78
CA ALA A 300 -0.21 11.46 -10.71
C ALA A 300 1.26 11.18 -10.35
N PRO A 301 2.19 11.05 -11.32
CA PRO A 301 3.59 10.71 -11.04
C PRO A 301 4.35 11.86 -10.37
N TYR A 302 3.96 13.11 -10.61
CA TYR A 302 4.66 14.29 -10.10
C TYR A 302 3.94 14.92 -8.92
N ARG A 303 4.68 15.21 -7.83
CA ARG A 303 4.13 15.85 -6.64
C ARG A 303 3.48 17.21 -6.93
N VAL A 304 4.09 18.00 -7.81
CA VAL A 304 3.55 19.30 -8.25
C VAL A 304 2.17 19.16 -8.91
N GLN A 305 1.93 18.11 -9.70
CA GLN A 305 0.61 17.82 -10.26
C GLN A 305 -0.38 17.40 -9.15
N VAL A 306 0.03 16.55 -8.21
CA VAL A 306 -0.79 16.16 -7.05
C VAL A 306 -1.22 17.39 -6.24
N ASP A 307 -0.31 18.30 -5.95
CA ASP A 307 -0.60 19.49 -5.15
C ASP A 307 -1.59 20.45 -5.88
N PHE A 308 -1.44 20.65 -7.20
CA PHE A 308 -2.41 21.42 -8.00
C PHE A 308 -3.76 20.71 -8.19
N LEU A 309 -3.79 19.38 -8.30
CA LEU A 309 -5.03 18.59 -8.33
C LEU A 309 -5.80 18.75 -7.00
N ILE A 310 -5.10 18.68 -5.87
CA ILE A 310 -5.64 18.94 -4.53
C ILE A 310 -6.22 20.35 -4.46
N GLU A 311 -5.47 21.38 -4.88
CA GLU A 311 -5.95 22.77 -4.89
C GLU A 311 -7.24 22.93 -5.73
N ARG A 312 -7.24 22.39 -6.96
CA ARG A 312 -8.38 22.50 -7.88
C ARG A 312 -9.64 21.82 -7.34
N LEU A 313 -9.49 20.69 -6.65
CA LEU A 313 -10.60 19.94 -6.03
C LEU A 313 -11.04 20.56 -4.69
N ARG A 314 -10.12 21.14 -3.90
CA ARG A 314 -10.45 21.89 -2.67
C ARG A 314 -11.31 23.11 -2.95
N GLY A 315 -11.00 23.88 -3.99
CA GLY A 315 -11.70 25.14 -4.31
C GLY A 315 -13.22 25.00 -4.46
N ASP A 316 -13.69 23.84 -4.94
CA ASP A 316 -15.12 23.54 -5.15
C ASP A 316 -15.68 22.52 -4.11
N LYS A 317 -15.01 22.36 -2.95
CA LYS A 317 -15.41 21.53 -1.80
C LYS A 317 -15.29 19.99 -1.94
N PHE A 318 -14.45 19.45 -2.83
CA PHE A 318 -14.29 18.00 -3.00
C PHE A 318 -13.20 17.35 -2.13
N VAL A 319 -12.43 18.12 -1.36
CA VAL A 319 -11.29 17.65 -0.55
C VAL A 319 -11.22 18.40 0.77
N GLU A 320 -11.02 17.67 1.87
CA GLU A 320 -10.92 18.20 3.24
C GLU A 320 -9.49 18.72 3.58
N THR A 321 -9.36 19.43 4.70
CA THR A 321 -8.09 19.88 5.29
C THR A 321 -8.02 19.49 6.76
N ASP A 322 -6.80 19.32 7.26
CA ASP A 322 -6.42 18.52 8.44
C ASP A 322 -6.82 19.09 9.82
N LEU A 323 -8.05 19.62 9.98
CA LEU A 323 -8.50 20.29 11.21
C LEU A 323 -9.84 19.79 11.79
N ILE A 324 -10.80 19.32 10.99
CA ILE A 324 -12.02 18.62 11.47
C ILE A 324 -12.41 17.53 10.45
N PRO A 325 -12.50 16.24 10.84
CA PRO A 325 -12.80 15.15 9.91
C PRO A 325 -14.30 14.83 9.86
N SER A 326 -15.04 15.33 8.87
CA SER A 326 -16.52 15.16 8.83
C SER A 326 -17.16 15.21 7.43
N SER A 327 -16.41 15.18 6.33
CA SER A 327 -16.97 14.95 4.99
C SER A 327 -16.05 14.12 4.10
N PRO A 328 -16.61 13.20 3.29
CA PRO A 328 -15.81 12.33 2.43
C PRO A 328 -15.05 13.15 1.37
N ALA A 329 -13.79 12.80 1.14
CA ALA A 329 -12.85 13.58 0.34
C ALA A 329 -12.22 12.72 -0.77
N VAL A 330 -12.01 13.32 -1.94
CA VAL A 330 -11.33 12.65 -3.07
C VAL A 330 -9.85 12.45 -2.75
N GLU A 331 -9.38 11.21 -2.87
CA GLU A 331 -8.04 10.83 -2.44
C GLU A 331 -7.00 11.07 -3.54
N VAL A 332 -6.20 12.13 -3.43
CA VAL A 332 -5.17 12.50 -4.43
C VAL A 332 -3.77 12.18 -3.90
N SER A 333 -2.94 11.47 -4.67
CA SER A 333 -1.59 11.06 -4.24
C SER A 333 -0.67 10.65 -5.41
N THR A 334 0.62 10.41 -5.13
CA THR A 334 1.52 9.76 -6.09
C THR A 334 1.32 8.24 -6.09
N ALA A 335 1.79 7.55 -7.13
CA ALA A 335 1.67 6.09 -7.25
C ALA A 335 2.32 5.36 -6.05
N ASP A 336 3.47 5.84 -5.58
CA ASP A 336 4.20 5.33 -4.41
C ASP A 336 3.36 5.44 -3.13
N GLN A 337 2.61 6.54 -2.99
CA GLN A 337 1.73 6.73 -1.84
C GLN A 337 0.43 5.92 -1.96
N PHE A 338 -0.02 5.60 -3.18
CA PHE A 338 -1.23 4.80 -3.42
C PHE A 338 -1.02 3.28 -3.30
N GLN A 339 0.23 2.79 -3.19
CA GLN A 339 0.50 1.35 -3.10
C GLN A 339 -0.23 0.69 -1.90
N GLY A 340 -0.63 -0.57 -2.09
CA GLY A 340 -1.47 -1.34 -1.16
C GLY A 340 -2.95 -0.95 -1.16
N ARG A 341 -3.30 0.31 -1.48
CA ARG A 341 -4.69 0.81 -1.49
C ARG A 341 -5.46 0.37 -2.74
N ASP A 342 -6.78 0.50 -2.66
CA ASP A 342 -7.69 0.51 -3.81
C ASP A 342 -8.82 1.52 -3.59
N LYS A 343 -9.56 1.78 -4.68
CA LYS A 343 -10.78 2.58 -4.73
C LYS A 343 -11.68 2.03 -5.83
N PRO A 344 -13.01 2.05 -5.64
CA PRO A 344 -13.94 1.74 -6.71
C PRO A 344 -13.65 2.51 -8.00
N LEU A 345 -13.28 3.81 -7.97
CA LEU A 345 -12.81 4.60 -9.12
C LEU A 345 -11.35 5.06 -8.92
N ILE A 346 -10.50 4.82 -9.92
CA ILE A 346 -9.17 5.41 -10.06
C ILE A 346 -9.09 6.25 -11.35
N ILE A 347 -8.53 7.46 -11.24
CA ILE A 347 -8.21 8.35 -12.36
C ILE A 347 -6.70 8.61 -12.34
N VAL A 348 -6.02 8.44 -13.48
CA VAL A 348 -4.58 8.68 -13.61
C VAL A 348 -4.33 9.90 -14.50
N SER A 349 -3.55 10.87 -13.99
CA SER A 349 -2.99 11.99 -14.76
C SER A 349 -1.52 11.67 -15.04
N PHE A 350 -1.15 11.54 -16.31
CA PHE A 350 0.21 11.19 -16.72
C PHE A 350 1.14 12.41 -16.85
N VAL A 351 0.56 13.61 -17.01
CA VAL A 351 1.25 14.92 -17.05
C VAL A 351 2.10 15.16 -18.31
N ASP A 352 2.97 14.21 -18.66
CA ASP A 352 3.87 14.31 -19.80
C ASP A 352 3.13 14.29 -21.14
N CYS A 353 3.24 15.38 -21.90
CA CYS A 353 2.82 15.41 -23.30
C CYS A 353 4.02 15.63 -24.25
N LEU A 354 4.72 14.53 -24.54
CA LEU A 354 5.83 14.52 -25.49
C LEU A 354 5.31 14.71 -26.93
N ARG A 355 5.61 15.86 -27.54
CA ARG A 355 5.35 16.11 -28.97
C ARG A 355 6.26 15.27 -29.87
N GLN A 356 5.91 14.00 -30.09
CA GLN A 356 6.48 13.23 -31.20
C GLN A 356 5.94 13.76 -32.54
N LYS A 357 6.83 13.98 -33.50
CA LYS A 357 6.43 14.27 -34.89
C LYS A 357 5.99 12.97 -35.57
N GLY A 358 4.72 12.89 -35.98
CA GLY A 358 4.33 11.98 -37.08
C GLY A 358 3.46 10.76 -36.75
N ARG A 359 2.65 10.78 -35.69
CA ARG A 359 1.48 9.89 -35.60
C ARG A 359 0.19 10.68 -35.37
N GLN A 360 -0.78 10.43 -36.24
CA GLN A 360 -2.15 10.92 -36.14
C GLN A 360 -3.05 9.68 -36.04
N THR A 361 -3.55 9.41 -34.85
CA THR A 361 -4.44 8.27 -34.55
C THR A 361 -5.39 8.67 -33.43
N ASP A 362 -6.69 8.71 -33.70
CA ASP A 362 -7.72 8.99 -32.69
C ASP A 362 -7.85 7.82 -31.71
N THR A 363 -7.27 7.95 -30.51
CA THR A 363 -7.35 6.91 -29.45
C THR A 363 -7.76 7.53 -28.12
N VAL A 364 -9.05 7.88 -27.97
CA VAL A 364 -9.63 8.50 -26.75
C VAL A 364 -10.27 7.50 -25.81
N VAL A 365 -9.92 7.67 -24.53
CA VAL A 365 -9.78 6.56 -23.62
C VAL A 365 -9.51 7.20 -22.19
N ILE A 366 -10.33 7.13 -21.09
CA ILE A 366 -9.88 7.26 -19.65
C ILE A 366 -10.82 6.71 -18.54
N LYS A 367 -10.37 5.74 -17.70
CA LYS A 367 -11.04 5.06 -16.54
C LYS A 367 -10.24 3.87 -15.93
N LEU A 368 -10.33 3.66 -14.61
CA LEU A 368 -9.98 2.40 -13.92
C LEU A 368 -11.00 2.15 -12.77
N HIS A 369 -11.45 0.90 -12.60
CA HIS A 369 -12.31 0.46 -11.50
C HIS A 369 -11.89 -0.89 -10.93
N THR A 370 -11.89 -1.04 -9.60
CA THR A 370 -11.61 -2.34 -8.97
C THR A 370 -12.88 -3.19 -8.89
#